data_AF-A0A2T1CWK1-F1
#
_entry.id   AF-A0A2T1CWK1-F1
#
_cell.length_a   1.000
_cell.length_b   1.000
_cell.length_c   1.000
_cell.angle_alpha   90.00
_cell.angle_beta   90.00
_cell.angle_gamma   90.00
#
_symmetry.space_group_name_H-M   'P 1'
#
loop_
_entity.id
_entity.type
_entity.pdbx_description
1 polymer ?
#
loop_
_entity_poly.entity_id
_entity_poly.type
_entity_poly.pdbx_seq_one_letter_code
_entity_poly.pdbx_strand_id
1 'polypeptide(L)'
;MASSHRILSNESELTLNAIVLAGGQSSRMGQDKAFVQVDHMPMLLHVCTVARQCTDTVYVVTPWVERYQNLVGDLVQFIPEQTSSDEFLAQHGPLVGFAQGLAHVQSEWVLLLACDLPYLQAEVLQEWMTFLPEVDETTVALLPRHPQGWWEALCGFYRRRCLESLEAFIPEGGRSFQRWLSHQPIQEIPLFDPQMLFNCNTPNDIKKAEEQLAN
;
A
#
# COMPACT_ATOMS: atom_id res chain seq x y z
N MET A 1 24.55 -35.17 -30.71
CA MET A 1 25.12 -33.89 -31.15
C MET A 1 24.03 -32.85 -31.14
N ALA A 2 24.22 -31.82 -30.31
CA ALA A 2 23.49 -30.54 -30.19
C ALA A 2 21.95 -30.57 -30.29
N SER A 3 21.29 -30.68 -29.13
CA SER A 3 19.92 -30.18 -28.97
C SER A 3 20.01 -28.75 -28.41
N SER A 4 19.50 -27.80 -29.19
CA SER A 4 19.57 -26.37 -28.95
C SER A 4 18.79 -25.98 -27.69
N HIS A 5 19.50 -25.51 -26.67
CA HIS A 5 18.91 -24.71 -25.60
C HIS A 5 18.49 -23.36 -26.19
N ARG A 6 17.20 -23.19 -26.48
CA ARG A 6 16.61 -21.84 -26.60
C ARG A 6 16.47 -21.29 -25.18
N ILE A 7 17.39 -20.43 -24.80
CA ILE A 7 17.17 -19.49 -23.70
C ILE A 7 16.11 -18.50 -24.21
N LEU A 8 14.88 -18.64 -23.72
CA LEU A 8 13.84 -17.62 -23.89
C LEU A 8 14.10 -16.54 -22.84
N SER A 9 15.08 -15.68 -23.11
CA SER A 9 15.27 -14.43 -22.37
C SER A 9 14.41 -13.36 -23.03
N ASN A 10 13.17 -13.21 -22.57
CA ASN A 10 12.41 -11.97 -22.73
C ASN A 10 11.27 -11.90 -21.71
N GLU A 11 11.60 -12.01 -20.42
CA GLU A 11 10.72 -11.46 -19.39
C GLU A 11 10.92 -9.94 -19.46
N SER A 12 9.91 -9.21 -19.91
CA SER A 12 9.86 -7.79 -19.66
C SER A 12 9.87 -7.62 -18.14
N GLU A 13 10.96 -7.09 -17.58
CA GLU A 13 11.04 -6.73 -16.16
C GLU A 13 9.81 -5.85 -15.85
N LEU A 14 8.86 -6.39 -15.09
CA LEU A 14 7.64 -5.71 -14.75
C LEU A 14 8.02 -4.50 -13.88
N THR A 15 7.93 -3.28 -14.42
CA THR A 15 8.09 -2.08 -13.60
C THR A 15 6.98 -2.02 -12.56
N LEU A 16 7.36 -1.98 -11.29
CA LEU A 16 6.44 -2.00 -10.16
C LEU A 16 6.73 -0.81 -9.25
N ASN A 17 5.68 -0.04 -8.94
CA ASN A 17 5.77 1.07 -8.01
C ASN A 17 4.98 0.76 -6.74
N ALA A 18 5.46 1.23 -5.59
CA ALA A 18 4.70 1.23 -4.35
C ALA A 18 4.07 2.60 -4.09
N ILE A 19 2.86 2.60 -3.54
CA ILE A 19 2.19 3.77 -2.98
C ILE A 19 2.00 3.49 -1.49
N VAL A 20 2.65 4.27 -0.64
CA VAL A 20 2.48 4.26 0.80
C VAL A 20 1.62 5.45 1.20
N LEU A 21 0.48 5.17 1.84
CA LEU A 21 -0.39 6.22 2.35
C LEU A 21 0.07 6.62 3.75
N ALA A 22 0.63 7.82 3.85
CA ALA A 22 1.14 8.39 5.11
C ALA A 22 0.31 9.61 5.50
N GLY A 23 -0.76 9.36 6.25
CA GLY A 23 -1.64 10.39 6.77
C GLY A 23 -3.04 9.88 7.05
N GLY A 24 -3.81 10.65 7.82
CA GLY A 24 -5.19 10.28 8.14
C GLY A 24 -5.73 10.97 9.40
N GLN A 25 -6.92 10.57 9.82
CA GLN A 25 -7.58 11.12 11.01
C GLN A 25 -6.77 10.90 12.31
N SER A 26 -6.03 9.80 12.43
CA SER A 26 -5.21 9.50 13.62
C SER A 26 -4.07 10.50 13.83
N SER A 27 -3.38 10.91 12.75
CA SER A 27 -2.36 11.97 12.79
C SER A 27 -2.97 13.33 13.19
N ARG A 28 -4.26 13.57 12.91
CA ARG A 28 -5.02 14.76 13.35
C ARG A 28 -5.46 14.68 14.82
N MET A 29 -5.49 13.48 15.42
CA MET A 29 -5.86 13.24 16.83
C MET A 29 -4.66 13.20 17.78
N GLY A 30 -3.47 13.60 17.34
CA GLY A 30 -2.32 13.91 18.22
C GLY A 30 -1.26 12.82 18.35
N GLN A 31 -1.38 11.70 17.65
CA GLN A 31 -0.33 10.68 17.58
C GLN A 31 0.04 10.40 16.12
N ASP A 32 1.21 10.91 15.71
CA ASP A 32 1.73 10.67 14.37
C ASP A 32 2.40 9.29 14.31
N LYS A 33 1.60 8.27 13.97
CA LYS A 33 2.03 6.88 13.89
C LYS A 33 3.26 6.68 13.00
N ALA A 34 3.44 7.51 11.96
CA ALA A 34 4.60 7.41 11.08
C ALA A 34 5.94 7.47 11.84
N PHE A 35 5.99 8.17 12.98
CA PHE A 35 7.16 8.29 13.85
C PHE A 35 7.22 7.29 15.00
N VAL A 36 6.11 6.58 15.27
CA VAL A 36 6.10 5.57 16.31
C VAL A 36 7.11 4.50 15.92
N GLN A 37 7.98 4.17 16.87
CA GLN A 37 9.02 3.18 16.68
C GLN A 37 8.51 1.81 17.09
N VAL A 38 8.77 0.83 16.24
CA VAL A 38 8.64 -0.59 16.54
C VAL A 38 9.96 -1.22 16.16
N ASP A 39 10.56 -2.01 17.05
CA ASP A 39 11.96 -2.47 16.95
C ASP A 39 12.97 -1.34 16.65
N HIS A 40 12.85 -0.23 17.39
CA HIS A 40 13.68 0.98 17.22
C HIS A 40 13.61 1.67 15.85
N MET A 41 12.71 1.23 14.95
CA MET A 41 12.53 1.81 13.62
C MET A 41 11.18 2.52 13.51
N PRO A 42 11.12 3.77 13.03
CA PRO A 42 9.85 4.44 12.75
C PRO A 42 9.02 3.66 11.72
N MET A 43 7.72 3.49 11.98
CA MET A 43 6.86 2.65 11.14
C MET A 43 6.85 3.06 9.65
N LEU A 44 6.81 4.36 9.35
CA LEU A 44 6.85 4.81 7.96
C LEU A 44 8.18 4.44 7.28
N LEU A 45 9.30 4.57 8.00
CA LEU A 45 10.62 4.17 7.48
C LEU A 45 10.68 2.66 7.24
N HIS A 46 10.15 1.86 8.16
CA HIS A 46 10.06 0.41 8.01
C HIS A 46 9.28 0.02 6.76
N VAL A 47 8.04 0.50 6.61
CA VAL A 47 7.18 0.20 5.46
C VAL A 47 7.82 0.64 4.15
N CYS A 48 8.40 1.84 4.07
CA CYS A 48 9.08 2.31 2.87
C CYS A 48 10.33 1.48 2.54
N THR A 49 11.07 1.03 3.55
CA THR A 49 12.26 0.18 3.35
C THR A 49 11.86 -1.17 2.77
N VAL A 50 10.83 -1.80 3.33
CA VAL A 50 10.28 -3.06 2.82
C VAL A 50 9.74 -2.88 1.40
N ALA A 51 8.95 -1.83 1.15
CA ALA A 51 8.42 -1.54 -0.18
C ALA A 51 9.53 -1.35 -1.23
N ARG A 52 10.65 -0.71 -0.87
CA ARG A 52 11.78 -0.48 -1.78
C ARG A 52 12.49 -1.77 -2.19
N GLN A 53 12.48 -2.80 -1.34
CA GLN A 53 13.02 -4.13 -1.67
C GLN A 53 12.17 -4.88 -2.70
N CYS A 54 10.92 -4.47 -2.88
CA CYS A 54 9.97 -5.10 -3.78
C CYS A 54 9.72 -4.30 -5.06
N THR A 55 10.04 -2.99 -5.08
CA THR A 55 9.56 -2.06 -6.11
C THR A 55 10.65 -1.11 -6.60
N ASP A 56 10.50 -0.62 -7.83
CA ASP A 56 11.43 0.31 -8.47
C ASP A 56 11.42 1.69 -7.82
N THR A 57 10.22 2.20 -7.52
CA THR A 57 10.00 3.49 -6.88
C THR A 57 8.93 3.37 -5.80
N VAL A 58 9.19 4.00 -4.65
CA VAL A 58 8.23 4.13 -3.56
C VAL A 58 7.71 5.57 -3.54
N TYR A 59 6.40 5.74 -3.66
CA TYR A 59 5.73 7.01 -3.51
C TYR A 59 5.08 7.10 -2.13
N VAL A 60 5.30 8.19 -1.41
CA VAL A 60 4.59 8.49 -0.17
C VAL A 60 3.55 9.58 -0.45
N VAL A 61 2.27 9.22 -0.33
CA VAL A 61 1.16 10.17 -0.46
C VAL A 61 0.83 10.72 0.92
N THR A 62 0.93 12.04 1.08
CA THR A 62 0.77 12.68 2.39
C THR A 62 0.44 14.17 2.27
N PRO A 63 -0.38 14.74 3.18
CA PRO A 63 -0.57 16.18 3.26
C PRO A 63 0.59 16.89 3.99
N TRP A 64 1.58 16.17 4.52
CA TRP A 64 2.66 16.71 5.37
C TRP A 64 4.06 16.30 4.88
N VAL A 65 4.40 16.62 3.61
CA VAL A 65 5.69 16.25 3.00
C VAL A 65 6.89 16.69 3.85
N GLU A 66 6.93 17.97 4.24
CA GLU A 66 8.03 18.54 5.03
C GLU A 66 8.25 17.82 6.37
N ARG A 67 7.18 17.23 6.93
CA ARG A 67 7.26 16.49 8.18
C ARG A 67 8.03 15.18 8.01
N TYR A 68 7.84 14.48 6.89
CA TYR A 68 8.41 13.15 6.67
C TYR A 68 9.68 13.14 5.83
N GLN A 69 10.04 14.24 5.16
CA GLN A 69 11.21 14.29 4.27
C GLN A 69 12.52 13.83 4.94
N ASN A 70 12.76 14.24 6.19
CA ASN A 70 13.98 13.87 6.92
C ASN A 70 13.93 12.43 7.46
N LEU A 71 12.73 11.84 7.55
CA LEU A 71 12.52 10.51 8.09
C LEU A 71 12.88 9.43 7.06
N VAL A 72 12.46 9.62 5.81
CA VAL A 72 12.65 8.64 4.72
C VAL A 72 13.68 9.08 3.68
N GLY A 73 14.02 10.37 3.59
CA GLY A 73 15.07 10.87 2.70
C GLY A 73 14.84 10.50 1.23
N ASP A 74 15.92 10.18 0.52
CA ASP A 74 15.93 9.81 -0.90
C ASP A 74 15.37 8.40 -1.18
N LEU A 75 14.91 7.69 -0.15
CA LEU A 75 14.28 6.37 -0.29
C LEU A 75 12.98 6.43 -1.11
N VAL A 76 12.30 7.58 -1.08
CA VAL A 76 10.95 7.74 -1.63
C VAL A 76 10.81 9.01 -2.45
N GLN A 77 9.75 9.06 -3.25
CA GLN A 77 9.24 10.30 -3.85
C GLN A 77 7.95 10.70 -3.14
N PHE A 78 7.77 11.99 -2.85
CA PHE A 78 6.55 12.47 -2.22
C PHE A 78 5.51 12.90 -3.25
N ILE A 79 4.26 12.54 -2.99
CA ILE A 79 3.09 13.07 -3.67
C ILE A 79 2.28 13.87 -2.63
N PRO A 80 2.26 15.21 -2.71
CA PRO A 80 1.46 16.01 -1.81
C PRO A 80 -0.02 15.67 -1.98
N GLU A 81 -0.65 15.20 -0.91
CA GLU A 81 -2.09 14.95 -0.91
C GLU A 81 -2.81 16.30 -1.02
N GLN A 82 -3.56 16.49 -2.11
CA GLN A 82 -4.35 17.68 -2.31
C GLN A 82 -5.63 17.57 -1.48
N THR A 83 -5.79 18.50 -0.53
CA THR A 83 -7.04 18.63 0.22
C THR A 83 -7.94 19.65 -0.46
N SER A 84 -9.20 19.29 -0.70
CA SER A 84 -10.19 20.25 -1.19
C SER A 84 -10.47 21.31 -0.12
N SER A 85 -10.65 22.56 -0.55
CA SER A 85 -11.11 23.65 0.31
C SER A 85 -12.58 23.53 0.71
N ASP A 86 -13.33 22.60 0.11
CA ASP A 86 -14.70 22.29 0.51
C ASP A 86 -14.68 21.41 1.76
N GLU A 87 -15.18 21.92 2.90
CA GLU A 87 -15.26 21.21 4.19
C GLU A 87 -15.97 19.85 4.10
N PHE A 88 -16.93 19.69 3.18
CA PHE A 88 -17.62 18.42 2.97
C PHE A 88 -16.69 17.40 2.31
N LEU A 89 -15.81 17.85 1.40
CA LEU A 89 -14.80 17.02 0.73
C LEU A 89 -13.51 16.87 1.56
N ALA A 90 -13.18 17.83 2.43
CA ALA A 90 -11.94 17.91 3.20
C ALA A 90 -11.67 16.70 4.13
N GLN A 91 -12.69 15.88 4.41
CA GLN A 91 -12.51 14.58 5.05
C GLN A 91 -12.10 13.52 4.02
N HIS A 92 -10.97 13.75 3.34
CA HIS A 92 -10.40 12.77 2.43
C HIS A 92 -9.87 11.57 3.23
N GLY A 93 -10.47 10.42 2.97
CA GLY A 93 -10.03 9.12 3.49
C GLY A 93 -8.92 8.53 2.60
N PRO A 94 -8.34 7.39 3.00
CA PRO A 94 -7.21 6.78 2.29
C PRO A 94 -7.51 6.47 0.81
N LEU A 95 -8.79 6.34 0.43
CA LEU A 95 -9.21 6.10 -0.96
C LEU A 95 -8.84 7.26 -1.90
N VAL A 96 -8.91 8.50 -1.41
CA VAL A 96 -8.56 9.70 -2.19
C VAL A 96 -7.04 9.81 -2.33
N GLY A 97 -6.31 9.59 -1.24
CA GLY A 97 -4.84 9.50 -1.29
C GLY A 97 -4.38 8.42 -2.28
N PHE A 98 -5.05 7.27 -2.30
CA PHE A 98 -4.77 6.23 -3.27
C PHE A 98 -5.02 6.68 -4.71
N ALA A 99 -6.19 7.27 -5.02
CA ALA A 99 -6.49 7.78 -6.36
C ALA A 99 -5.48 8.84 -6.81
N GLN A 100 -5.11 9.79 -5.93
CA GLN A 100 -4.10 10.79 -6.23
C GLN A 100 -2.72 10.17 -6.46
N GLY A 101 -2.32 9.17 -5.68
CA GLY A 101 -1.08 8.42 -5.90
C GLY A 101 -1.08 7.69 -7.24
N LEU A 102 -2.19 7.02 -7.57
CA LEU A 102 -2.35 6.24 -8.78
C LEU A 102 -2.33 7.09 -10.07
N ALA A 103 -2.71 8.36 -9.97
CA ALA A 103 -2.60 9.33 -11.06
C ALA A 103 -1.14 9.62 -11.44
N HIS A 104 -0.17 9.48 -10.52
CA HIS A 104 1.24 9.83 -10.75
C HIS A 104 2.09 8.68 -11.30
N VAL A 105 1.70 7.44 -11.08
CA VAL A 105 2.47 6.24 -11.47
C VAL A 105 2.04 5.74 -12.84
N GLN A 106 2.93 5.15 -13.64
CA GLN A 106 2.57 4.63 -14.98
C GLN A 106 2.61 3.10 -15.10
N SER A 107 3.09 2.41 -14.06
CA SER A 107 3.12 0.94 -14.04
C SER A 107 1.72 0.35 -14.11
N GLU A 108 1.62 -0.82 -14.73
CA GLU A 108 0.36 -1.57 -14.82
C GLU A 108 -0.14 -1.97 -13.42
N TRP A 109 0.76 -2.52 -12.61
CA TRP A 109 0.52 -2.87 -11.22
C TRP A 109 1.17 -1.86 -10.28
N VAL A 110 0.55 -1.67 -9.12
CA VAL A 110 1.09 -0.92 -7.99
C VAL A 110 0.88 -1.69 -6.71
N LEU A 111 1.85 -1.63 -5.81
CA LEU A 111 1.71 -2.11 -4.45
C LEU A 111 1.15 -0.99 -3.57
N LEU A 112 -0.02 -1.15 -2.99
CA LEU A 112 -0.60 -0.20 -2.04
C LEU A 112 -0.33 -0.65 -0.60
N LEU A 113 0.19 0.25 0.22
CA LEU A 113 0.54 0.00 1.62
C LEU A 113 0.02 1.11 2.56
N ALA A 114 -0.47 0.72 3.73
CA ALA A 114 -0.62 1.62 4.87
C ALA A 114 0.73 1.84 5.57
N CYS A 115 0.93 3.03 6.15
CA CYS A 115 2.15 3.36 6.89
C CYS A 115 2.26 2.72 8.30
N ASP A 116 1.21 2.08 8.81
CA ASP A 116 1.11 1.52 10.16
C ASP A 116 1.11 -0.02 10.20
N LEU A 117 1.90 -0.62 9.30
CA LEU A 117 2.16 -2.06 9.19
C LEU A 117 3.55 -2.42 9.76
N PRO A 118 3.73 -2.53 11.09
CA PRO A 118 5.05 -2.72 11.71
C PRO A 118 5.69 -4.09 11.47
N TYR A 119 4.94 -5.07 10.95
CA TYR A 119 5.41 -6.44 10.70
C TYR A 119 5.41 -6.79 9.22
N LEU A 120 5.45 -5.78 8.36
CA LEU A 120 5.43 -6.00 6.92
C LEU A 120 6.71 -6.76 6.51
N GLN A 121 6.54 -7.86 5.77
CA GLN A 121 7.64 -8.74 5.38
C GLN A 121 7.86 -8.64 3.86
N ALA A 122 9.10 -8.37 3.45
CA ALA A 122 9.46 -8.23 2.04
C ALA A 122 9.31 -9.57 1.30
N GLU A 123 9.63 -10.67 1.97
CA GLU A 123 9.59 -12.02 1.41
C GLU A 123 8.17 -12.41 0.99
N VAL A 124 7.16 -12.05 1.80
CA VAL A 124 5.76 -12.34 1.48
C VAL A 124 5.27 -11.47 0.31
N LEU A 125 5.66 -10.19 0.30
CA LEU A 125 5.32 -9.31 -0.83
C LEU A 125 5.99 -9.79 -2.14
N GLN A 126 7.24 -10.24 -2.07
CA GLN A 126 7.96 -10.82 -3.21
C GLN A 126 7.32 -12.13 -3.68
N GLU A 127 6.85 -12.99 -2.77
CA GLU A 127 6.06 -14.17 -3.14
C GLU A 127 4.79 -13.75 -3.88
N TRP A 128 4.05 -12.77 -3.35
CA TRP A 128 2.84 -12.29 -3.99
C TRP A 128 3.06 -11.70 -5.39
N MET A 129 4.20 -11.04 -5.62
CA MET A 129 4.58 -10.52 -6.94
C MET A 129 4.66 -11.62 -8.00
N THR A 130 5.02 -12.85 -7.62
CA THR A 130 5.11 -13.99 -8.55
C THR A 130 3.76 -14.38 -9.16
N PHE A 131 2.65 -13.99 -8.54
CA PHE A 131 1.31 -14.25 -9.08
C PHE A 131 0.90 -13.26 -10.17
N LEU A 132 1.47 -12.05 -10.20
CA LEU A 132 1.02 -10.95 -11.06
C LEU A 132 0.94 -11.30 -12.56
N PRO A 133 1.91 -12.02 -13.17
CA PRO A 133 1.86 -12.38 -14.59
C PRO A 133 0.68 -13.29 -14.96
N GLU A 134 0.18 -14.08 -14.01
CA GLU A 134 -0.88 -15.07 -14.21
C GLU A 134 -2.28 -14.52 -13.87
N VAL A 135 -2.36 -13.28 -13.38
CA VAL A 135 -3.64 -12.66 -13.00
C VAL A 135 -4.39 -12.22 -14.26
N ASP A 136 -5.62 -12.73 -14.39
CA ASP A 136 -6.54 -12.41 -15.49
C ASP A 136 -6.65 -10.90 -15.76
N GLU A 137 -6.72 -10.55 -17.04
CA GLU A 137 -6.80 -9.16 -17.50
C GLU A 137 -8.03 -8.42 -17.01
N THR A 138 -9.08 -9.05 -16.45
CA THR A 138 -10.25 -8.36 -15.89
C THR A 138 -10.12 -8.07 -14.40
N THR A 139 -9.22 -8.77 -13.68
CA THR A 139 -8.95 -8.55 -12.26
C THR A 139 -8.30 -7.20 -12.04
N VAL A 140 -8.82 -6.37 -11.13
CA VAL A 140 -8.29 -5.03 -10.85
C VAL A 140 -7.45 -4.97 -9.58
N ALA A 141 -7.59 -5.95 -8.69
CA ALA A 141 -6.81 -6.02 -7.47
C ALA A 141 -6.53 -7.47 -7.08
N LEU A 142 -5.38 -7.65 -6.44
CA LEU A 142 -4.93 -8.90 -5.90
C LEU A 142 -4.66 -8.64 -4.41
N LEU A 143 -5.53 -9.15 -3.54
CA LEU A 143 -5.61 -8.74 -2.12
C LEU A 143 -5.71 -9.95 -1.18
N PRO A 144 -5.08 -9.91 0.00
CA PRO A 144 -5.38 -10.86 1.06
C PRO A 144 -6.72 -10.54 1.72
N ARG A 145 -7.29 -11.55 2.36
CA ARG A 145 -8.59 -11.46 3.03
C ARG A 145 -8.43 -11.61 4.53
N HIS A 146 -9.05 -10.70 5.28
CA HIS A 146 -9.08 -10.80 6.73
C HIS A 146 -9.96 -11.99 7.17
N PRO A 147 -9.67 -12.67 8.30
CA PRO A 147 -10.51 -13.76 8.81
C PRO A 147 -12.00 -13.41 9.03
N GLN A 148 -12.31 -12.12 9.21
CA GLN A 148 -13.68 -11.63 9.36
C GLN A 148 -14.39 -11.35 8.00
N GLY A 149 -13.72 -11.63 6.87
CA GLY A 149 -14.33 -11.68 5.55
C GLY A 149 -14.18 -10.41 4.69
N TRP A 150 -13.61 -9.33 5.24
CA TRP A 150 -13.29 -8.11 4.48
C TRP A 150 -11.92 -8.18 3.82
N TRP A 151 -11.70 -7.32 2.82
CA TRP A 151 -10.43 -7.21 2.12
C TRP A 151 -9.41 -6.41 2.92
N GLU A 152 -8.15 -6.81 2.90
CA GLU A 152 -7.05 -6.01 3.46
C GLU A 152 -6.55 -5.00 2.43
N ALA A 153 -7.38 -3.98 2.20
CA ALA A 153 -7.27 -3.07 1.06
C ALA A 153 -5.99 -2.21 1.05
N LEU A 154 -5.34 -2.04 2.20
CA LEU A 154 -4.14 -1.23 2.31
C LEU A 154 -2.87 -2.08 2.42
N CYS A 155 -2.92 -3.32 1.94
CA CYS A 155 -1.74 -4.15 1.73
C CYS A 155 -1.99 -5.14 0.59
N GLY A 156 -1.71 -4.71 -0.65
CA GLY A 156 -1.82 -5.60 -1.80
C GLY A 156 -1.67 -4.86 -3.13
N PHE A 157 -1.92 -5.58 -4.21
CA PHE A 157 -1.64 -5.09 -5.56
C PHE A 157 -2.91 -4.59 -6.24
N TYR A 158 -2.78 -3.47 -6.95
CA TYR A 158 -3.84 -2.86 -7.73
C TYR A 158 -3.37 -2.60 -9.14
N ARG A 159 -4.22 -2.86 -10.13
CA ARG A 159 -3.99 -2.39 -11.49
C ARG A 159 -4.28 -0.91 -11.56
N ARG A 160 -3.41 -0.15 -12.23
CA ARG A 160 -3.55 1.29 -12.39
C ARG A 160 -4.89 1.71 -12.99
N ARG A 161 -5.43 0.94 -13.92
CA ARG A 161 -6.73 1.22 -14.55
C ARG A 161 -7.90 1.36 -13.56
N CYS A 162 -7.75 0.89 -12.31
CA CYS A 162 -8.76 1.09 -11.28
C CYS A 162 -8.93 2.57 -10.90
N LEU A 163 -8.01 3.44 -11.33
CA LEU A 163 -8.15 4.90 -11.24
C LEU A 163 -9.47 5.40 -11.83
N GLU A 164 -9.90 4.91 -12.99
CA GLU A 164 -11.15 5.33 -13.62
C GLU A 164 -12.36 5.05 -12.72
N SER A 165 -12.39 3.88 -12.07
CA SER A 165 -13.50 3.53 -11.17
C SER A 165 -13.43 4.30 -9.85
N LEU A 166 -12.23 4.66 -9.37
CA LEU A 166 -12.05 5.53 -8.22
C LEU A 166 -12.53 6.96 -8.52
N GLU A 167 -12.17 7.50 -9.69
CA GLU A 167 -12.57 8.83 -10.14
C GLU A 167 -14.08 8.95 -10.39
N ALA A 168 -14.76 7.85 -10.71
CA ALA A 168 -16.23 7.81 -10.73
C ALA A 168 -16.84 7.71 -9.32
N PHE A 169 -16.26 6.88 -8.44
CA PHE A 169 -16.84 6.58 -7.13
C PHE A 169 -16.68 7.70 -6.09
N ILE A 170 -15.54 8.39 -6.09
CA ILE A 170 -15.22 9.41 -5.08
C ILE A 170 -16.13 10.65 -5.17
N PRO A 171 -16.39 11.24 -6.36
CA PRO A 171 -17.27 12.41 -6.48
C PRO A 171 -18.72 12.15 -6.06
N GLU A 172 -19.19 10.90 -6.16
CA GLU A 172 -20.51 10.49 -5.66
C GLU A 172 -20.59 10.36 -4.13
N GLY A 173 -19.52 10.73 -3.41
CA GLY A 173 -19.41 10.62 -1.95
C GLY A 173 -18.88 9.27 -1.46
N GLY A 174 -18.33 8.45 -2.36
CA GLY A 174 -17.69 7.18 -2.02
C GLY A 174 -16.40 7.36 -1.22
N ARG A 175 -16.33 6.76 -0.02
CA ARG A 175 -15.17 6.91 0.89
C ARG A 175 -14.60 5.61 1.44
N SER A 176 -15.32 4.50 1.30
CA SER A 176 -14.95 3.21 1.89
C SER A 176 -14.28 2.32 0.83
N PHE A 177 -13.05 1.87 1.10
CA PHE A 177 -12.40 0.85 0.29
C PHE A 177 -13.28 -0.39 0.15
N GLN A 178 -13.86 -0.89 1.24
CA GLN A 178 -14.70 -2.09 1.20
C GLN A 178 -15.90 -1.92 0.25
N ARG A 179 -16.56 -0.75 0.30
CA ARG A 179 -17.70 -0.46 -0.58
C ARG A 179 -17.26 -0.32 -2.03
N TRP A 180 -16.13 0.33 -2.30
CA TRP A 180 -15.60 0.41 -3.66
C TRP A 180 -15.23 -0.99 -4.18
N LEU A 181 -14.49 -1.76 -3.39
CA LEU A 181 -14.03 -3.12 -3.69
C LEU A 181 -15.18 -4.11 -3.91
N SER A 182 -16.34 -3.93 -3.26
CA SER A 182 -17.50 -4.81 -3.50
C SER A 182 -18.05 -4.74 -4.93
N HIS A 183 -17.62 -3.76 -5.71
CA HIS A 183 -17.98 -3.61 -7.13
C HIS A 183 -16.82 -3.92 -8.08
N GLN A 184 -15.68 -4.39 -7.56
CA GLN A 184 -14.48 -4.63 -8.33
C GLN A 184 -14.20 -6.13 -8.50
N PRO A 185 -13.66 -6.57 -9.65
CA PRO A 185 -13.13 -7.92 -9.80
C PRO A 185 -11.80 -8.04 -9.04
N ILE A 186 -11.80 -8.82 -7.96
CA ILE A 186 -10.66 -8.99 -7.06
C ILE A 186 -10.30 -10.47 -7.00
N GLN A 187 -9.02 -10.77 -7.10
CA GLN A 187 -8.48 -12.09 -6.82
C GLN A 187 -7.90 -12.11 -5.40
N GLU A 188 -8.22 -13.16 -4.64
CA GLU A 188 -7.67 -13.36 -3.30
C GLU A 188 -6.23 -13.88 -3.38
N ILE A 189 -5.34 -13.35 -2.55
CA ILE A 189 -3.98 -13.90 -2.35
C ILE A 189 -3.95 -14.73 -1.07
N PRO A 190 -3.34 -15.92 -1.09
CA PRO A 190 -3.06 -16.64 0.14
C PRO A 190 -2.13 -15.84 1.05
N LEU A 191 -2.47 -15.83 2.34
CA LEU A 191 -1.64 -15.26 3.39
C LEU A 191 -1.44 -16.30 4.50
N PHE A 192 -0.19 -16.74 4.66
CA PHE A 192 0.16 -17.76 5.66
C PHE A 192 0.43 -17.17 7.04
N ASP A 193 0.96 -15.94 7.10
CA ASP A 193 1.21 -15.21 8.34
C ASP A 193 0.32 -13.96 8.44
N PRO A 194 -0.90 -14.05 9.01
CA PRO A 194 -1.77 -12.90 9.20
C PRO A 194 -1.16 -11.76 10.02
N GLN A 195 -0.09 -12.03 10.80
CA GLN A 195 0.53 -11.00 11.63
C GLN A 195 1.16 -9.90 10.80
N MET A 196 1.62 -10.18 9.57
CA MET A 196 2.21 -9.14 8.71
C MET A 196 1.24 -7.98 8.41
N LEU A 197 -0.07 -8.21 8.53
CA LEU A 197 -1.13 -7.22 8.30
C LEU A 197 -1.63 -6.55 9.58
N PHE A 198 -0.97 -6.77 10.71
CA PHE A 198 -1.31 -6.09 11.95
C PHE A 198 -1.20 -4.57 11.76
N ASN A 199 -2.31 -3.85 11.98
CA ASN A 199 -2.32 -2.40 11.89
C ASN A 199 -2.14 -1.78 13.28
N CYS A 200 -1.09 -0.98 13.45
CA CYS A 200 -0.80 -0.32 14.72
C CYS A 200 -1.63 0.96 14.89
N ASN A 201 -2.86 0.83 15.41
CA ASN A 201 -3.83 1.90 15.42
C ASN A 201 -3.86 2.76 16.69
N THR A 202 -3.62 2.13 17.83
CA THR A 202 -3.79 2.71 19.16
C THR A 202 -2.51 2.59 19.98
N PRO A 203 -2.34 3.37 21.06
CA PRO A 203 -1.24 3.18 22.01
C PRO A 203 -1.12 1.75 22.55
N ASN A 204 -2.24 1.03 22.67
CA ASN A 204 -2.24 -0.35 23.11
C ASN A 204 -1.72 -1.30 22.01
N ASP A 205 -1.93 -0.98 20.74
CA ASP A 205 -1.38 -1.74 19.62
C ASP A 205 0.14 -1.55 19.53
N ILE A 206 0.67 -0.38 19.89
CA ILE A 206 2.12 -0.13 19.98
C ILE A 206 2.74 -1.03 21.03
N LYS A 207 2.16 -1.10 22.23
CA LYS A 207 2.66 -1.97 23.30
C LYS A 207 2.67 -3.44 22.89
N LYS A 208 1.57 -3.91 22.29
CA LYS A 208 1.52 -5.26 21.72
C LYS A 208 2.59 -5.46 20.65
N ALA A 209 2.87 -4.41 19.87
CA ALA A 209 3.89 -4.47 18.83
C ALA A 209 5.29 -4.70 19.42
N GLU A 210 5.63 -3.91 20.45
CA GLU A 210 6.89 -3.99 21.17
C GLU A 210 7.05 -5.33 21.93
N GLU A 211 6.00 -5.81 22.59
CA GLU A 211 6.03 -7.06 23.36
C GLU A 211 6.24 -8.29 22.48
N GLN A 212 5.70 -8.30 21.26
CA GLN A 212 5.83 -9.41 20.32
C GLN A 212 7.26 -9.54 19.79
N LEU A 213 7.93 -8.42 19.52
CA LEU A 213 9.30 -8.40 18.99
C LEU A 213 10.36 -8.68 20.07
N ALA A 214 9.99 -8.53 21.34
CA ALA A 214 10.85 -8.90 22.46
C ALA A 214 10.88 -10.41 22.75
N ASN A 215 10.00 -11.20 22.12
CA ASN A 215 9.88 -12.66 22.28
C ASN A 215 10.46 -13.43 21.09
#